data_AF-A0A2J8N8M2-F1
#
_entry.id   AF-A0A2J8N8M2-F1
#
_cell.length_a   1.000
_cell.length_b   1.000
_cell.length_c   1.000
_cell.angle_alpha   90.00
_cell.angle_beta   90.00
_cell.angle_gamma   90.00
#
_symmetry.space_group_name_H-M   'P 1'
#
loop_
_entity.id
_entity.type
_entity.pdbx_description
1 polymer ?
#
loop_
_entity_poly.entity_id
_entity_poly.type
_entity_poly.pdbx_seq_one_letter_code
_entity_poly.pdbx_strand_id
1 'polypeptide(L)'
;ADCSASNPSQAQLRRELDESLQVAEKLTRKYNELLKSYQWKMLNTSSLLEQLNEQFNWVSRLANLTQGEDQYYLRVTTVASHTSDSDIPSGVTEVVVKLFDSDPITVTVPVEVSRKNPKFMETVAEKALQEYRKKHREE
;
A
#
# COMPACT_ATOMS: atom_id res chain seq x y z
N ALA A 1 14.49 -33.12 -66.34
CA ALA A 1 15.08 -31.80 -66.08
C ALA A 1 14.16 -31.10 -65.09
N ASP A 2 14.68 -30.67 -63.94
CA ASP A 2 13.91 -29.95 -62.93
C ASP A 2 13.70 -28.50 -63.38
N CYS A 3 12.62 -28.26 -64.14
CA CYS A 3 12.32 -26.98 -64.76
C CYS A 3 11.80 -25.91 -63.77
N SER A 4 11.80 -26.21 -62.46
CA SER A 4 11.26 -25.31 -61.44
C SER A 4 12.27 -24.28 -60.91
N ALA A 5 13.57 -24.48 -61.17
CA ALA A 5 14.63 -23.63 -60.64
C ALA A 5 15.04 -22.46 -61.56
N SER A 6 14.57 -22.44 -62.82
CA SER A 6 15.01 -21.49 -63.86
C SER A 6 13.96 -20.49 -64.32
N ASN A 7 12.75 -20.50 -63.73
CA ASN A 7 11.70 -19.53 -64.09
C ASN A 7 11.92 -18.19 -63.35
N PRO A 8 12.22 -17.08 -64.06
CA PRO A 8 12.51 -15.79 -63.43
C PRO A 8 11.33 -15.24 -62.61
N SER A 9 10.08 -15.51 -63.00
CA SER A 9 8.91 -15.06 -62.24
C SER A 9 8.77 -15.78 -60.89
N GLN A 10 9.11 -17.08 -60.85
CA GLN A 10 9.10 -17.86 -59.62
C GLN A 10 10.23 -17.43 -58.66
N ALA A 11 11.40 -17.09 -59.20
CA ALA A 11 12.50 -16.54 -58.40
C ALA A 11 12.15 -15.18 -57.77
N GLN A 12 11.42 -14.34 -58.50
CA GLN A 12 10.94 -13.05 -57.98
C GLN A 12 9.93 -13.25 -56.85
N LEU A 13 8.92 -14.11 -57.03
CA LEU A 13 7.93 -14.40 -55.97
C LEU A 13 8.57 -14.96 -54.69
N ARG A 14 9.60 -15.82 -54.82
CA ARG A 14 10.34 -16.32 -53.67
C ARG A 14 11.07 -15.21 -52.92
N ARG A 15 11.64 -14.24 -53.64
CA ARG A 15 12.32 -13.09 -53.04
C ARG A 15 11.32 -12.20 -52.29
N GLU A 16 10.18 -11.88 -52.91
CA GLU A 16 9.12 -11.08 -52.27
C GLU A 16 8.56 -11.76 -51.02
N LEU A 17 8.40 -13.09 -51.05
CA LEU A 17 8.00 -13.88 -49.88
C LEU A 17 9.04 -13.81 -48.77
N ASP A 18 10.33 -14.00 -49.10
CA ASP A 18 11.41 -13.96 -48.10
C ASP A 18 11.54 -12.57 -47.46
N GLU A 19 11.45 -11.50 -48.26
CA GLU A 19 11.43 -10.12 -47.77
C GLU A 19 10.22 -9.87 -46.85
N SER A 20 9.03 -10.36 -47.25
CA SER A 20 7.81 -10.24 -46.45
C SER A 20 7.94 -10.98 -45.11
N LEU A 21 8.53 -12.18 -45.12
CA LEU A 21 8.77 -12.97 -43.91
C LEU A 21 9.79 -12.29 -42.99
N GLN A 22 10.88 -11.75 -43.52
CA GLN A 22 11.86 -11.00 -42.72
C GLN A 22 11.22 -9.78 -42.03
N VAL A 23 10.33 -9.07 -42.73
CA VAL A 23 9.58 -7.96 -42.14
C VAL A 23 8.63 -8.47 -41.05
N ALA A 24 7.88 -9.55 -41.32
CA ALA A 24 6.96 -10.14 -40.35
C ALA A 24 7.70 -10.59 -39.07
N GLU A 25 8.86 -11.24 -39.20
CA GLU A 25 9.69 -11.63 -38.06
C GLU A 25 10.19 -10.42 -37.27
N LYS A 26 10.67 -9.37 -37.96
CA LYS A 26 11.15 -8.14 -37.31
C LYS A 26 10.03 -7.46 -36.53
N LEU A 27 8.83 -7.39 -37.11
CA LEU A 27 7.65 -6.84 -36.44
C LEU A 27 7.24 -7.70 -35.24
N THR A 28 7.27 -9.03 -35.38
CA THR A 28 6.95 -9.97 -34.29
C THR A 28 7.92 -9.79 -33.11
N ARG A 29 9.23 -9.66 -33.37
CA ARG A 29 10.23 -9.40 -32.33
C ARG A 29 9.95 -8.07 -31.62
N LYS A 30 9.74 -6.99 -32.38
CA LYS A 30 9.42 -5.66 -31.81
C LYS A 30 8.15 -5.67 -30.97
N TYR A 31 7.11 -6.35 -31.42
CA TYR A 31 5.86 -6.49 -30.67
C TYR A 31 6.11 -7.20 -29.33
N ASN A 32 6.84 -8.32 -29.34
CA ASN A 32 7.14 -9.08 -28.13
C ASN A 32 8.00 -8.28 -27.14
N GLU A 33 8.97 -7.50 -27.61
CA GLU A 33 9.76 -6.61 -26.77
C GLU A 33 8.90 -5.51 -26.12
N LEU A 34 8.02 -4.88 -26.90
CA LEU A 34 7.10 -3.86 -26.41
C LEU A 34 6.13 -4.42 -25.37
N LEU A 35 5.54 -5.60 -25.64
CA LEU A 35 4.61 -6.25 -24.74
C LEU A 35 5.27 -6.60 -23.40
N LYS A 36 6.49 -7.17 -23.43
CA LYS A 36 7.26 -7.46 -22.21
C LYS A 36 7.57 -6.19 -21.41
N SER A 37 7.98 -5.11 -22.10
CA SER A 37 8.26 -3.83 -21.43
C SER A 37 6.99 -3.26 -20.78
N TYR A 38 5.85 -3.33 -21.47
CA TYR A 38 4.57 -2.88 -20.95
C TYR A 38 4.14 -3.67 -19.72
N GLN A 39 4.19 -5.01 -19.78
CA GLN A 39 3.86 -5.88 -18.66
C GLN A 39 4.73 -5.60 -17.43
N TRP A 40 6.04 -5.44 -17.63
CA TRP A 40 6.97 -5.12 -16.55
C TRP A 40 6.67 -3.75 -15.91
N LYS A 41 6.41 -2.72 -16.73
CA LYS A 41 6.03 -1.40 -16.24
C LYS A 41 4.71 -1.46 -15.45
N MET A 42 3.72 -2.18 -15.96
CA MET A 42 2.42 -2.35 -15.30
C MET A 42 2.56 -3.03 -13.94
N LEU A 43 3.32 -4.13 -13.86
CA LEU A 43 3.57 -4.85 -12.60
C LEU A 43 4.29 -3.96 -11.56
N ASN A 44 5.27 -3.17 -11.99
CA ASN A 44 5.95 -2.24 -11.09
C ASN A 44 5.03 -1.10 -10.64
N THR A 45 4.20 -0.57 -11.55
CA THR A 45 3.23 0.47 -11.20
C THR A 45 2.17 -0.06 -10.25
N SER A 46 1.66 -1.28 -10.44
CA SER A 46 0.70 -1.88 -9.50
C SER A 46 1.32 -2.09 -8.13
N SER A 47 2.56 -2.59 -8.06
CA SER A 47 3.27 -2.73 -6.79
C SER A 47 3.50 -1.38 -6.09
N LEU A 48 3.81 -0.32 -6.84
CA LEU A 48 3.94 1.02 -6.27
C LEU A 48 2.60 1.54 -5.74
N LEU A 49 1.50 1.32 -6.46
CA LEU A 49 0.16 1.71 -6.02
C LEU A 49 -0.24 0.96 -4.74
N GLU A 50 0.08 -0.32 -4.65
CA GLU A 50 -0.13 -1.15 -3.45
C GLU A 50 0.67 -0.61 -2.26
N GLN A 51 1.95 -0.27 -2.45
CA GLN A 51 2.78 0.34 -1.40
C GLN A 51 2.23 1.69 -0.92
N LEU A 52 1.78 2.54 -1.86
CA LEU A 52 1.16 3.82 -1.51
C LEU A 52 -0.15 3.63 -0.76
N ASN A 53 -0.95 2.64 -1.16
CA ASN A 53 -2.17 2.28 -0.45
C ASN A 53 -1.83 1.82 0.98
N GLU A 54 -0.91 0.89 1.17
CA GLU A 54 -0.51 0.44 2.52
C GLU A 54 -0.02 1.57 3.43
N GLN A 55 0.72 2.54 2.87
CA GLN A 55 1.28 3.64 3.66
C GLN A 55 0.26 4.73 4.01
N PHE A 56 -0.70 4.99 3.11
CA PHE A 56 -1.54 6.19 3.17
C PHE A 56 -3.05 5.92 3.18
N ASN A 57 -3.51 4.65 3.13
CA ASN A 57 -4.93 4.33 3.17
C ASN A 57 -5.64 4.90 4.41
N TRP A 58 -4.98 4.91 5.57
CA TRP A 58 -5.54 5.51 6.80
C TRP A 58 -5.78 7.03 6.68
N VAL A 59 -5.07 7.74 5.79
CA VAL A 59 -5.21 9.20 5.58
C VAL A 59 -6.44 9.52 4.73
N SER A 60 -6.77 8.68 3.74
CA SER A 60 -7.92 8.92 2.85
C SER A 60 -9.25 8.96 3.61
N ARG A 61 -9.37 8.15 4.67
CA ARG A 61 -10.54 8.14 5.57
C ARG A 61 -10.67 9.42 6.39
N LEU A 62 -9.56 10.04 6.80
CA LEU A 62 -9.57 11.27 7.58
C LEU A 62 -10.22 12.44 6.85
N ALA A 63 -10.07 12.50 5.52
CA ALA A 63 -10.59 13.59 4.71
C ALA A 63 -12.13 13.71 4.78
N ASN A 64 -12.85 12.62 5.07
CA ASN A 64 -14.30 12.64 5.27
C ASN A 64 -14.67 13.02 6.70
N LEU A 65 -13.83 12.67 7.68
CA LEU A 65 -14.11 12.86 9.11
C LEU A 65 -13.84 14.27 9.60
N THR A 66 -12.89 14.98 8.97
CA THR A 66 -12.64 16.40 9.28
C THR A 66 -13.72 17.35 8.74
N GLN A 67 -14.75 16.84 8.07
CA GLN A 67 -15.88 17.62 7.57
C GLN A 67 -17.09 17.63 8.52
N GLY A 68 -17.10 16.76 9.55
CA GLY A 68 -18.20 16.63 10.52
C GLY A 68 -18.12 17.62 11.70
N GLU A 69 -19.24 17.84 12.37
CA GLU A 69 -19.38 18.74 13.55
C GLU A 69 -18.74 18.21 14.84
N ASP A 70 -18.25 16.96 14.86
CA ASP A 70 -17.54 16.41 16.02
C ASP A 70 -16.19 17.10 16.19
N GLN A 71 -16.14 18.09 17.09
CA GLN A 71 -14.96 18.95 17.32
C GLN A 71 -13.73 18.22 17.90
N TYR A 72 -13.84 16.94 18.27
CA TYR A 72 -12.83 16.23 19.03
C TYR A 72 -12.28 15.01 18.28
N TYR A 73 -11.12 15.20 17.63
CA TYR A 73 -10.40 14.14 16.91
C TYR A 73 -9.73 13.11 17.81
N LEU A 74 -9.42 13.48 19.06
CA LEU A 74 -8.88 12.59 20.09
C LEU A 74 -9.68 12.80 21.37
N ARG A 75 -10.40 11.78 21.82
CA ARG A 75 -11.18 11.81 23.06
C ARG A 75 -10.64 10.77 24.03
N VAL A 76 -10.12 11.24 25.16
CA VAL A 76 -9.73 10.38 26.28
C VAL A 76 -10.96 10.07 27.12
N THR A 77 -11.23 8.79 27.36
CA THR A 77 -12.44 8.34 28.06
C THR A 77 -12.11 7.79 29.45
N THR A 78 -11.03 7.00 29.56
CA THR A 78 -10.63 6.37 30.83
C THR A 78 -9.11 6.45 30.98
N VAL A 79 -8.64 6.76 32.19
CA VAL A 79 -7.22 6.69 32.56
C VAL A 79 -7.11 5.90 33.86
N ALA A 80 -6.60 4.68 33.81
CA ALA A 80 -6.43 3.80 34.97
C ALA A 80 -4.95 3.56 35.25
N SER A 81 -4.56 3.62 36.53
CA SER A 81 -3.24 3.18 36.99
C SER A 81 -3.47 1.97 37.86
N HIS A 82 -2.93 0.84 37.44
CA HIS A 82 -3.08 -0.40 38.16
C HIS A 82 -2.01 -0.48 39.26
N THR A 83 -2.45 -0.50 40.51
CA THR A 83 -1.62 -0.73 41.70
C THR A 83 -1.81 -2.17 42.14
N SER A 84 -0.82 -3.04 41.91
CA SER A 84 -0.57 -4.39 42.47
C SER A 84 -1.71 -5.42 42.67
N ASP A 85 -2.98 -5.09 42.51
CA ASP A 85 -4.17 -5.91 42.78
C ASP A 85 -4.95 -6.31 41.51
N SER A 86 -4.39 -6.05 40.32
CA SER A 86 -4.97 -6.43 39.03
C SER A 86 -4.07 -7.39 38.28
N ASP A 87 -4.62 -8.27 37.44
CA ASP A 87 -3.90 -9.20 36.53
C ASP A 87 -3.01 -8.52 35.47
N ILE A 88 -2.91 -7.18 35.51
CA ILE A 88 -2.10 -6.35 34.61
C ILE A 88 -0.75 -6.08 35.28
N PRO A 89 0.38 -6.16 34.54
CA PRO A 89 1.70 -5.90 35.11
C PRO A 89 1.73 -4.55 35.85
N SER A 90 2.14 -4.58 37.13
CA SER A 90 2.35 -3.37 37.91
C SER A 90 3.39 -2.49 37.20
N GLY A 91 3.06 -1.22 36.91
CA GLY A 91 3.96 -0.30 36.22
C GLY A 91 3.48 0.22 34.87
N VAL A 92 2.20 0.03 34.52
CA VAL A 92 1.63 0.60 33.29
C VAL A 92 0.35 1.40 33.59
N THR A 93 0.16 2.52 32.90
CA THR A 93 -1.08 3.30 32.88
C THR A 93 -1.87 2.92 31.63
N GLU A 94 -3.10 2.50 31.82
CA GLU A 94 -4.03 2.18 30.75
C GLU A 94 -4.86 3.42 30.40
N VAL A 95 -4.94 3.74 29.12
CA VAL A 95 -5.68 4.88 28.61
C VAL A 95 -6.60 4.43 27.48
N VAL A 96 -7.90 4.61 27.65
CA VAL A 96 -8.89 4.33 26.61
C VAL A 96 -9.15 5.63 25.84
N VAL A 97 -8.85 5.63 24.55
CA VAL A 97 -9.00 6.78 23.67
C VAL A 97 -9.87 6.44 22.48
N LYS A 98 -10.70 7.38 22.04
CA LYS A 98 -11.34 7.34 20.74
C LYS A 98 -10.58 8.26 19.80
N LEU A 99 -10.08 7.74 18.69
CA LEU A 99 -9.36 8.50 17.68
C LEU A 99 -10.19 8.54 16.40
N PHE A 100 -10.59 9.73 15.96
CA PHE A 100 -11.47 9.92 14.80
C PHE A 100 -12.77 9.07 14.88
N ASP A 101 -13.05 8.27 13.85
CA ASP A 101 -14.21 7.37 13.74
C ASP A 101 -13.97 5.98 14.33
N SER A 102 -12.77 5.70 14.86
CA SER A 102 -12.46 4.37 15.39
C SER A 102 -13.31 3.99 16.60
N ASP A 103 -13.49 2.69 16.79
CA ASP A 103 -13.87 2.13 18.07
C ASP A 103 -12.83 2.46 19.14
N PRO A 104 -13.22 2.60 20.42
CA PRO A 104 -12.28 2.90 21.51
C PRO A 104 -11.03 2.00 21.48
N ILE A 105 -9.87 2.65 21.47
CA ILE A 105 -8.54 2.04 21.46
C ILE A 105 -7.99 2.09 22.89
N THR A 106 -7.57 0.95 23.41
CA THR A 106 -6.86 0.85 24.68
C THR A 106 -5.36 0.96 24.44
N VAL A 107 -4.72 1.94 25.06
CA VAL A 107 -3.28 2.20 24.97
C VAL A 107 -2.65 2.03 26.35
N THR A 108 -1.52 1.32 26.41
CA THR A 108 -0.74 1.16 27.63
C THR A 108 0.51 2.04 27.60
N VAL A 109 0.66 2.93 28.58
CA VAL A 109 1.83 3.82 28.74
C VAL A 109 2.64 3.41 29.97
N PRO A 110 3.95 3.18 29.85
CA PRO A 110 4.80 2.85 30.99
C PRO A 110 4.74 3.95 32.08
N VAL A 111 4.71 3.55 33.35
CA VAL A 111 4.57 4.47 34.50
C VAL A 111 5.76 5.43 34.62
N GLU A 112 6.92 5.10 34.02
CA GLU A 112 8.07 5.99 33.89
C GLU A 112 7.68 7.32 33.21
N VAL A 113 6.71 7.28 32.31
CA VAL A 113 6.06 8.49 31.78
C VAL A 113 4.97 8.92 32.75
N SER A 114 5.37 9.69 33.76
CA SER A 114 4.43 10.29 34.72
C SER A 114 3.31 11.04 34.00
N ARG A 115 2.07 10.95 34.49
CA ARG A 115 0.92 11.73 33.96
C ARG A 115 1.14 13.24 34.01
N LYS A 116 2.01 13.70 34.92
CA LYS A 116 2.39 15.12 35.05
C LYS A 116 3.47 15.53 34.04
N ASN A 117 4.07 14.56 33.35
CA ASN A 117 5.00 14.84 32.28
C ASN A 117 4.22 15.39 31.08
N PRO A 118 4.60 16.56 30.52
CA PRO A 118 3.95 17.10 29.33
C PRO A 118 3.98 16.13 28.13
N LYS A 119 4.94 15.20 28.07
CA LYS A 119 5.05 14.16 27.03
C LYS A 119 4.07 12.99 27.18
N PHE A 120 3.33 12.91 28.28
CA PHE A 120 2.40 11.81 28.50
C PHE A 120 1.35 11.73 27.40
N MET A 121 0.65 12.84 27.13
CA MET A 121 -0.39 12.87 26.10
C MET A 121 0.16 12.71 24.68
N GLU A 122 1.39 13.17 24.44
CA GLU A 122 2.11 12.91 23.18
C GLU A 122 2.32 11.40 22.98
N THR A 123 2.76 10.70 24.03
CA THR A 123 2.97 9.24 24.00
C THR A 123 1.64 8.49 23.80
N VAL A 124 0.57 8.92 24.47
CA VAL A 124 -0.77 8.36 24.29
C VAL A 124 -1.25 8.53 22.85
N ALA A 125 -1.14 9.75 22.30
CA ALA A 125 -1.56 10.05 20.94
C ALA A 125 -0.75 9.28 19.89
N GLU A 126 0.57 9.17 20.08
CA GLU A 126 1.45 8.40 19.19
C GLU A 126 1.04 6.92 19.16
N LYS A 127 0.88 6.30 20.33
CA LYS A 127 0.46 4.89 20.41
C LYS A 127 -0.94 4.66 19.86
N ALA A 128 -1.89 5.57 20.13
CA ALA A 128 -3.23 5.50 19.59
C ALA A 128 -3.21 5.56 18.05
N LEU A 129 -2.39 6.44 17.48
CA LEU A 129 -2.22 6.56 16.03
C LEU A 129 -1.57 5.30 15.43
N GLN A 130 -0.60 4.69 16.13
CA GLN A 130 0.01 3.43 15.69
C GLN A 130 -1.02 2.30 15.63
N GLU A 131 -1.86 2.14 16.66
CA GLU A 131 -2.93 1.13 16.67
C GLU A 131 -3.99 1.39 15.60
N TYR A 132 -4.37 2.66 15.41
CA TYR A 132 -5.29 3.06 14.34
C TYR A 132 -4.75 2.69 12.95
N ARG A 133 -3.48 3.00 12.67
CA ARG A 133 -2.82 2.63 11.40
C ARG A 133 -2.76 1.13 11.19
N LYS A 134 -2.50 0.36 12.25
CA LYS A 134 -2.42 -1.11 12.19
C LYS A 134 -3.77 -1.72 11.78
N LYS A 135 -4.86 -1.31 12.44
CA LYS A 135 -6.22 -1.79 12.12
C LYS A 135 -6.58 -1.54 10.66
N HIS A 136 -6.22 -0.38 10.12
CA HIS A 136 -6.52 -0.02 8.72
C HIS A 136 -5.50 -0.51 7.69
N ARG A 137 -4.50 -1.30 8.11
CA ARG A 137 -3.62 -2.04 7.20
C ARG A 137 -4.16 -3.44 6.89
N GLU A 138 -5.04 -3.96 7.74
CA GLU A 138 -5.59 -5.33 7.67
C GLU A 138 -6.97 -5.38 6.98
N GLU A 139 -7.55 -4.22 6.61
CA GLU A 139 -8.81 -4.06 5.83
C GLU A 139 -8.54 -3.85 4.34
#